data_AF-A0A7C8GX95-F1
#
_entry.id   AF-A0A7C8GX95-F1
#
_cell.length_a   1.000
_cell.length_b   1.000
_cell.length_c   1.000
_cell.angle_alpha   90.00
_cell.angle_beta   90.00
_cell.angle_gamma   90.00
#
_symmetry.space_group_name_H-M   'P 1'
#
loop_
_entity.id
_entity.type
_entity.pdbx_description
1 polymer ?
#
loop_
_entity_poly.entity_id
_entity_poly.type
_entity_poly.pdbx_seq_one_letter_code
_entity_poly.pdbx_strand_id
1 'polypeptide(L)'
;MPMVWYIPPLSPVMNMIEGKGSTADVDDIFPAIDDMRIPIEYLANLLTAGNQDHIRTVLKKMAVMRSFMRAETTGKTFDDEIILDLGLDREEIRKMYRLLAIAKYDDRFVIPKSHREEVRDLYDDQGACGLDFAGGPGSCGVLS
;
A
#
# COMPACT_ATOMS: atom_id res chain seq x y z
N MET A 1 -4.47 6.41 18.36
CA MET A 1 -3.61 5.98 17.24
C MET A 1 -4.50 5.63 16.05
N PRO A 2 -4.20 6.09 14.83
CA PRO A 2 -4.98 5.74 13.65
C PRO A 2 -4.79 4.26 13.26
N MET A 3 -5.85 3.63 12.74
CA MET A 3 -5.86 2.22 12.31
C MET A 3 -5.92 2.05 10.79
N VAL A 4 -5.95 3.14 10.03
CA VAL A 4 -5.93 3.15 8.56
C VAL A 4 -4.75 4.00 8.10
N TRP A 5 -3.95 3.45 7.19
CA TRP A 5 -2.65 3.97 6.80
C TRP A 5 -2.60 4.12 5.28
N TYR A 6 -1.78 5.04 4.79
CA TYR A 6 -1.66 5.36 3.36
C TYR A 6 -0.21 5.29 2.89
N ILE A 7 -0.03 4.82 1.65
CA ILE A 7 1.23 4.91 0.93
C ILE A 7 1.20 6.22 0.13
N PRO A 8 2.20 7.13 0.27
CA PRO A 8 2.23 8.38 -0.48
C PRO A 8 2.34 8.11 -1.99
N PRO A 9 1.69 8.90 -2.86
CA PRO A 9 1.74 8.68 -4.30
C PRO A 9 3.04 9.22 -4.92
N LEU A 10 3.56 8.51 -5.94
CA LEU A 10 4.56 9.07 -6.84
C LEU A 10 3.90 10.07 -7.78
N SER A 11 4.40 11.30 -7.82
CA SER A 11 3.92 12.36 -8.71
C SER A 11 4.83 12.48 -9.94
N PRO A 12 4.32 12.90 -11.11
CA PRO A 12 5.17 13.35 -12.21
C PRO A 12 6.13 14.46 -11.77
N VAL A 13 7.30 14.50 -12.39
CA VAL A 13 8.33 15.52 -12.19
C VAL A 13 7.93 16.80 -12.94
N MET A 14 8.14 17.96 -12.34
CA MET A 14 7.77 19.24 -12.94
C MET A 14 8.86 19.70 -13.93
N ASN A 15 8.65 19.42 -15.23
CA ASN A 15 9.43 19.83 -16.41
C ASN A 15 10.83 19.22 -16.66
N MET A 16 11.01 18.82 -17.93
CA MET A 16 12.26 18.48 -18.67
C MET A 16 12.86 17.07 -18.56
N ILE A 17 12.05 16.01 -18.52
CA ILE A 17 12.47 14.67 -19.02
C ILE A 17 11.31 14.02 -19.85
N GLU A 18 10.61 14.84 -20.65
CA GLU A 18 9.71 14.36 -21.71
C GLU A 18 10.22 14.85 -23.07
N GLY A 19 11.49 14.56 -23.37
CA GLY A 19 12.06 14.63 -24.71
C GLY A 19 12.32 13.23 -25.24
N LYS A 20 12.03 12.97 -26.52
CA LYS A 20 12.53 11.77 -27.21
C LYS A 20 14.05 11.69 -27.04
N GLY A 21 14.52 10.75 -26.22
CA GLY A 21 15.95 10.54 -25.97
C GLY A 21 16.42 10.69 -24.52
N SER A 22 15.53 10.84 -23.55
CA SER A 22 15.94 10.81 -22.14
C SER A 22 16.36 9.40 -21.70
N THR A 23 17.66 9.16 -21.69
CA THR A 23 18.30 8.04 -21.00
C THR A 23 18.25 8.32 -19.50
N ALA A 24 17.06 8.30 -18.89
CA ALA A 24 16.94 8.44 -17.45
C ALA A 24 17.65 7.26 -16.80
N ASP A 25 18.83 7.53 -16.24
CA ASP A 25 19.63 6.55 -15.53
C ASP A 25 19.08 6.36 -14.12
N VAL A 26 19.51 5.30 -13.43
CA VAL A 26 19.05 5.04 -12.06
C VAL A 26 19.45 6.18 -11.11
N ASP A 27 20.56 6.86 -11.41
CA ASP A 27 21.06 8.03 -10.68
C ASP A 27 20.17 9.28 -10.84
N ASP A 28 19.39 9.39 -11.92
CA ASP A 28 18.47 10.52 -12.15
C ASP A 28 17.18 10.41 -11.31
N ILE A 29 16.94 9.25 -10.69
CA ILE A 29 15.71 8.97 -9.93
C ILE A 29 15.69 9.74 -8.61
N PHE A 30 16.85 9.95 -8.00
CA PHE A 30 16.95 10.55 -6.67
C PHE A 30 16.71 12.06 -6.65
N PRO A 31 17.30 12.85 -7.58
CA PRO A 31 16.97 14.26 -7.72
C PRO A 31 15.50 14.47 -8.14
N ALA A 32 14.97 13.58 -8.97
CA ALA A 32 13.59 13.67 -9.46
C ALA A 32 12.51 13.59 -8.37
N ILE A 33 12.82 13.03 -7.19
CA ILE A 33 11.86 12.98 -6.06
C ILE A 33 11.65 14.37 -5.46
N ASP A 34 12.67 15.23 -5.44
CA ASP A 34 12.56 16.60 -4.95
C ASP A 34 11.80 17.50 -5.93
N ASP A 35 11.93 17.23 -7.23
CA ASP A 35 11.31 18.01 -8.31
C ASP A 35 9.89 17.51 -8.67
N MET A 36 9.28 16.69 -7.82
CA MET A 36 7.92 16.23 -8.02
C MET A 36 6.90 17.37 -7.96
N ARG A 37 5.87 17.27 -8.81
CA ARG A 37 4.76 18.23 -8.83
C ARG A 37 4.01 18.36 -7.50
N ILE A 38 3.88 17.28 -6.73
CA ILE A 38 3.33 17.32 -5.37
C ILE A 38 4.48 17.59 -4.40
N PRO A 39 4.46 18.71 -3.65
CA PRO A 39 5.52 19.01 -2.69
C PRO A 39 5.62 17.93 -1.59
N ILE A 40 6.84 17.50 -1.28
CA ILE A 40 7.09 16.54 -0.19
C ILE A 40 6.58 17.08 1.14
N GLU A 41 6.73 18.38 1.39
CA GLU A 41 6.24 19.05 2.59
C GLU A 41 4.73 18.85 2.80
N TYR A 42 3.94 18.91 1.72
CA TYR A 42 2.50 18.67 1.79
C TYR A 42 2.19 17.25 2.26
N LEU A 43 2.87 16.25 1.70
CA LEU A 43 2.71 14.84 2.08
C LEU A 43 3.17 14.58 3.52
N ALA A 44 4.25 15.24 3.95
CA ALA A 44 4.78 15.10 5.30
C ALA A 44 3.81 15.66 6.34
N ASN A 45 3.23 16.83 6.08
CA ASN A 45 2.22 17.42 6.95
C ASN A 45 0.95 16.55 7.06
N LEU A 46 0.58 15.85 5.99
CA LEU A 46 -0.59 14.99 5.96
C LEU A 46 -0.38 13.64 6.66
N LEU A 47 0.78 13.01 6.45
CA LEU A 47 0.99 11.58 6.78
C LEU A 47 1.96 11.34 7.94
N THR A 48 2.87 12.28 8.21
CA THR A 48 4.00 12.06 9.13
C THR A 48 4.24 13.23 10.10
N ALA A 49 3.24 14.08 10.30
CA ALA A 49 3.30 15.26 11.17
C ALA A 49 4.49 16.19 10.85
N GLY A 50 4.80 16.35 9.56
CA GLY A 50 5.86 17.23 9.06
C GLY A 50 7.22 16.54 8.83
N ASN A 51 7.35 15.23 9.08
CA ASN A 51 8.60 14.50 8.81
C ASN A 51 8.77 14.21 7.30
N GLN A 52 9.50 15.07 6.61
CA GLN A 52 9.79 14.97 5.18
C GLN A 52 10.74 13.81 4.84
N ASP A 53 11.70 13.50 5.71
CA ASP A 53 12.68 12.44 5.48
C ASP A 53 12.01 11.07 5.41
N HIS A 54 11.00 10.83 6.24
CA HIS A 54 10.23 9.59 6.18
C HIS A 54 9.51 9.44 4.83
N ILE A 55 8.85 10.50 4.36
CA ILE A 55 8.17 10.51 3.06
C ILE A 55 9.17 10.29 1.92
N ARG A 56 10.31 11.00 1.95
CA ARG A 56 11.39 10.84 0.98
C ARG A 56 11.87 9.40 0.89
N THR A 57 12.12 8.75 2.02
CA THR A 57 12.54 7.34 2.06
C THR A 57 11.49 6.41 1.47
N VAL A 58 10.21 6.60 1.78
CA VAL A 58 9.13 5.76 1.23
C VAL A 58 9.00 5.96 -0.29
N LEU A 59 9.09 7.19 -0.78
CA LEU A 59 9.09 7.49 -2.22
C LEU A 59 10.29 6.86 -2.93
N LYS A 60 11.48 6.94 -2.34
CA LYS A 60 12.70 6.29 -2.84
C LYS A 60 12.52 4.78 -2.97
N LYS A 61 11.96 4.11 -1.95
CA LYS A 61 11.68 2.66 -1.99
C LYS A 61 10.78 2.28 -3.17
N MET A 62 9.72 3.05 -3.44
CA MET A 62 8.85 2.78 -4.59
C MET A 62 9.54 3.01 -5.94
N ALA A 63 10.34 4.07 -6.04
CA ALA A 63 11.06 4.39 -7.27
C ALA A 63 12.13 3.33 -7.59
N VAL A 64 12.89 2.89 -6.57
CA VAL A 64 13.86 1.80 -6.67
C VAL A 64 13.19 0.49 -7.07
N MET A 65 12.07 0.12 -6.44
CA MET A 65 11.30 -1.06 -6.84
C MET A 65 10.92 -1.01 -8.34
N ARG A 66 10.44 0.13 -8.82
CA ARG A 66 10.05 0.31 -10.22
C ARG A 66 11.24 0.12 -11.17
N SER A 67 12.41 0.66 -10.83
CA SER A 67 13.61 0.57 -11.65
C SER A 67 14.27 -0.81 -11.60
N PHE A 68 14.31 -1.44 -10.43
CA PHE A 68 14.79 -2.81 -10.26
C PHE A 68 13.97 -3.80 -11.11
N MET A 69 12.64 -3.75 -10.99
CA MET A 69 11.76 -4.65 -11.74
C MET A 69 11.83 -4.38 -13.25
N ARG A 70 12.05 -3.12 -13.66
CA ARG A 70 12.30 -2.77 -15.07
C ARG A 70 13.60 -3.38 -15.57
N ALA A 71 14.69 -3.27 -14.80
CA ALA A 71 15.97 -3.86 -15.16
C ALA A 71 15.87 -5.38 -15.29
N GLU A 72 15.21 -6.05 -14.33
CA GLU A 72 14.95 -7.49 -14.36
C GLU A 72 14.13 -7.91 -15.59
N THR A 73 13.07 -7.16 -15.92
CA THR A 73 12.22 -7.45 -17.10
C THR A 73 12.93 -7.19 -18.43
N THR A 74 13.85 -6.21 -18.48
CA THR A 74 14.58 -5.83 -19.71
C THR A 74 15.93 -6.53 -19.85
N GLY A 75 16.32 -7.38 -18.90
CA GLY A 75 17.61 -8.07 -18.89
C GLY A 75 18.81 -7.14 -18.70
N LYS A 76 18.60 -5.95 -18.13
CA LYS A 76 19.67 -4.99 -17.84
C LYS A 76 20.27 -5.23 -16.46
N THR A 77 21.52 -4.82 -16.29
CA THR A 77 22.17 -4.77 -14.98
C THR A 77 21.51 -3.72 -14.10
N PHE A 78 21.39 -4.00 -12.82
CA PHE A 78 20.92 -3.07 -11.79
C PHE A 78 21.95 -3.01 -10.67
N ASP A 79 22.20 -1.81 -10.17
CA ASP A 79 23.12 -1.61 -9.06
C ASP A 79 22.42 -1.91 -7.72
N ASP A 80 22.89 -2.94 -7.02
CA ASP A 80 22.31 -3.37 -5.75
C ASP A 80 22.68 -2.46 -4.57
N GLU A 81 23.72 -1.62 -4.70
CA GLU A 81 24.13 -0.72 -3.61
C GLU A 81 22.97 0.18 -3.19
N ILE A 82 22.17 0.63 -4.16
CA ILE A 82 20.98 1.44 -3.94
C ILE A 82 19.89 0.73 -3.11
N ILE A 83 19.75 -0.59 -3.25
CA ILE A 83 18.80 -1.38 -2.47
C ILE A 83 19.28 -1.50 -1.02
N LEU A 84 20.58 -1.72 -0.84
CA LEU A 84 21.23 -1.83 0.47
C LEU A 84 21.19 -0.50 1.25
N ASP A 85 21.36 0.64 0.57
CA ASP A 85 21.26 1.98 1.15
C ASP A 85 19.88 2.26 1.77
N LEU A 86 18.83 1.62 1.24
CA LEU A 86 17.47 1.72 1.77
C LEU A 86 17.18 0.70 2.88
N GLY A 87 18.19 -0.08 3.27
CA GLY A 87 18.10 -1.16 4.24
C GLY A 87 17.18 -2.29 3.75
N LEU A 88 17.16 -2.55 2.44
CA LEU A 88 16.37 -3.60 1.82
C LEU A 88 17.27 -4.66 1.18
N ASP A 89 16.68 -5.80 0.82
CA ASP A 89 17.28 -6.78 -0.08
C ASP A 89 16.47 -6.99 -1.38
N ARG A 90 17.03 -7.75 -2.34
CA ARG A 90 16.35 -8.07 -3.61
C ARG A 90 15.04 -8.83 -3.42
N GLU A 91 14.98 -9.72 -2.42
CA GLU A 91 13.79 -10.52 -2.14
C GLU A 91 12.66 -9.67 -1.55
N GLU A 92 12.99 -8.69 -0.71
CA GLU A 92 12.06 -7.71 -0.16
C GLU A 92 11.48 -6.84 -1.26
N ILE A 93 12.30 -6.38 -2.22
CA ILE A 93 11.79 -5.65 -3.39
C ILE A 93 10.82 -6.53 -4.22
N ARG A 94 11.12 -7.82 -4.41
CA ARG A 94 10.21 -8.76 -5.10
C ARG A 94 8.91 -8.98 -4.31
N LYS A 95 8.98 -9.06 -2.98
CA LYS A 95 7.79 -9.14 -2.10
C LYS A 95 6.95 -7.88 -2.20
N MET A 96 7.58 -6.69 -2.18
CA MET A 96 6.90 -5.43 -2.41
C MET A 96 6.19 -5.42 -3.76
N TYR A 97 6.87 -5.84 -4.84
CA TYR A 97 6.29 -5.94 -6.17
C TYR A 97 5.10 -6.92 -6.22
N ARG A 98 5.22 -8.07 -5.54
CA ARG A 98 4.12 -9.03 -5.42
C ARG A 98 2.89 -8.41 -4.74
N LEU A 99 3.07 -7.67 -3.66
CA LEU A 99 1.97 -7.05 -2.92
C LEU A 99 1.36 -5.85 -3.66
N LEU A 100 2.20 -5.00 -4.26
CA LEU A 100 1.77 -3.71 -4.83
C LEU A 100 1.36 -3.80 -6.31
N ALA A 101 2.06 -4.60 -7.11
CA ALA A 101 1.85 -4.68 -8.55
C ALA A 101 1.04 -5.91 -8.97
N ILE A 102 1.36 -7.10 -8.45
CA ILE A 102 0.59 -8.32 -8.76
C ILE A 102 -0.72 -8.33 -7.97
N ALA A 103 -0.65 -8.04 -6.68
CA ALA A 103 -1.79 -7.76 -5.80
C ALA A 103 -2.91 -8.82 -5.89
N LYS A 104 -2.55 -10.11 -5.75
CA LYS A 104 -3.51 -11.22 -5.73
C LYS A 104 -4.54 -11.02 -4.62
N TYR A 105 -5.76 -11.51 -4.83
CA TYR A 105 -6.86 -11.34 -3.87
C TYR A 105 -6.49 -11.80 -2.45
N ASP A 106 -5.92 -13.01 -2.35
CA ASP A 106 -5.52 -13.63 -1.08
C ASP A 106 -4.37 -12.89 -0.38
N ASP A 107 -3.54 -12.17 -1.15
CA ASP A 107 -2.44 -11.36 -0.61
C ASP A 107 -2.93 -9.97 -0.14
N ARG A 108 -4.06 -9.47 -0.66
CA ARG A 108 -4.64 -8.15 -0.31
C ARG A 108 -5.49 -8.19 0.96
N PHE A 109 -6.23 -9.27 1.16
CA PHE A 109 -7.24 -9.37 2.21
C PHE A 109 -6.97 -10.54 3.14
N VAL A 110 -6.11 -10.32 4.13
CA VAL A 110 -5.85 -11.28 5.20
C VAL A 110 -6.74 -10.93 6.40
N ILE A 111 -8.04 -11.20 6.27
CA ILE A 111 -9.05 -10.93 7.30
C ILE A 111 -9.39 -12.26 7.99
N PRO A 112 -8.93 -12.49 9.23
CA PRO A 112 -9.27 -13.70 9.97
C PRO A 112 -10.75 -13.69 10.35
N LYS A 113 -11.29 -14.89 10.62
CA LYS A 113 -12.64 -15.00 11.17
C LYS A 113 -12.68 -14.34 12.55
N SER A 114 -13.75 -13.62 12.84
CA SER A 114 -13.91 -12.91 14.11
C SER A 114 -14.37 -13.83 15.27
N HIS A 115 -14.23 -15.15 15.12
CA HIS A 115 -14.59 -16.19 16.10
C HIS A 115 -15.85 -15.88 16.94
N ARG A 116 -16.97 -15.60 16.26
CA ARG A 116 -18.24 -15.19 16.93
C ARG A 116 -18.82 -16.28 17.83
N GLU A 117 -18.45 -17.53 17.55
CA GLU A 117 -18.79 -18.72 18.32
C GLU A 117 -18.30 -18.70 19.77
N GLU A 118 -17.25 -17.94 20.08
CA GLU A 118 -16.71 -17.89 21.46
C GLU A 118 -17.57 -17.02 22.38
N VAL A 119 -18.37 -16.12 21.79
CA VAL A 119 -19.16 -15.12 22.52
C VAL A 119 -20.65 -15.48 22.56
N ARG A 120 -21.13 -16.28 21.60
CA ARG A 120 -22.54 -16.63 21.45
C ARG A 120 -22.69 -18.04 20.89
N ASP A 121 -23.67 -18.79 21.39
CA ASP A 121 -24.02 -20.08 20.80
C ASP A 121 -24.61 -19.85 19.41
N LEU A 122 -23.85 -20.20 18.38
CA LEU A 122 -24.24 -19.99 16.99
C LEU A 122 -25.45 -20.85 16.61
N TYR A 123 -25.74 -21.94 17.33
CA TYR A 123 -26.93 -22.75 17.10
C TYR A 123 -28.21 -22.05 17.57
N ASP A 124 -28.16 -21.35 18.71
CA ASP A 124 -29.29 -20.54 19.20
C ASP A 124 -29.56 -19.33 18.30
N ASP A 125 -28.51 -18.82 17.63
CA ASP A 125 -28.61 -17.71 16.69
C ASP A 125 -29.13 -18.13 15.30
N GLN A 126 -28.98 -19.40 14.96
CA GLN A 126 -29.40 -19.96 13.68
C GLN A 126 -30.93 -20.10 13.66
N GLY A 127 -31.61 -19.01 13.32
CA GLY A 127 -33.08 -18.92 13.32
C GLY A 127 -33.63 -17.77 14.17
N ALA A 128 -32.77 -17.06 14.89
CA ALA A 128 -33.15 -15.85 15.62
C ALA A 128 -33.54 -14.70 14.66
N CYS A 129 -34.56 -13.93 15.02
CA CYS A 129 -35.01 -12.81 14.21
C CYS A 129 -34.01 -11.65 14.22
N GLY A 130 -33.62 -11.17 13.04
CA GLY A 130 -32.78 -9.97 12.89
C GLY A 130 -33.44 -8.65 13.33
N LEU A 131 -34.71 -8.67 13.76
CA LEU A 131 -35.50 -7.50 14.18
C LEU A 131 -36.01 -7.61 15.64
N ASP A 132 -35.36 -8.43 16.46
CA ASP A 132 -35.72 -8.58 17.87
C ASP A 132 -34.98 -7.55 18.75
N PHE A 133 -35.61 -6.40 18.95
CA PHE A 133 -35.18 -5.34 19.88
C PHE A 133 -36.40 -4.66 20.51
N ALA A 134 -36.23 -4.02 21.66
CA ALA A 134 -37.33 -3.36 22.38
C ALA A 134 -38.00 -2.28 21.51
N GLY A 135 -39.26 -2.50 21.13
CA GLY A 135 -40.03 -1.63 20.22
C GLY A 135 -39.88 -1.95 18.72
N GLY A 136 -39.16 -3.01 18.36
CA GLY A 136 -39.05 -3.52 16.99
C GLY A 136 -40.28 -4.31 16.55
N PRO A 137 -40.42 -4.62 15.24
CA PRO A 137 -41.61 -5.28 14.67
C PRO A 137 -41.70 -6.79 15.00
N GLY A 138 -41.11 -7.23 16.13
CA GLY A 138 -40.81 -8.63 16.45
C GLY A 138 -41.92 -9.62 16.09
N SER A 139 -41.57 -10.61 15.25
CA SER A 139 -42.18 -11.93 15.11
C SER A 139 -41.69 -12.57 13.80
N CYS A 140 -40.67 -13.42 13.87
CA CYS A 140 -40.61 -14.53 12.92
C CYS A 140 -41.63 -15.52 13.45
N GLY A 141 -42.83 -15.45 12.90
CA GLY A 141 -43.96 -16.21 13.39
C GLY A 141 -43.64 -17.69 13.48
N VAL A 142 -43.84 -18.26 14.66
CA VAL A 142 -44.34 -19.63 14.73
C VAL A 142 -45.73 -19.61 14.13
N LEU A 143 -45.86 -20.12 12.90
CA LEU A 143 -47.13 -20.67 12.45
C LEU A 143 -47.44 -21.82 13.41
N SER A 144 -48.38 -21.55 14.31
CA SER A 144 -49.16 -22.52 15.08
C SER A 144 -49.77 -23.60 14.19
#